data_AF-A0A554MB99-F1
#
_entry.id   AF-A0A554MB99-F1
#
_cell.length_a   1.000
_cell.length_b   1.000
_cell.length_c   1.000
_cell.angle_alpha   90.00
_cell.angle_beta   90.00
_cell.angle_gamma   90.00
#
_symmetry.space_group_name_H-M   'P 1'
#
loop_
_entity.id
_entity.type
_entity.pdbx_description
1 polymer ?
#
loop_
_entity_poly.entity_id
_entity_poly.type
_entity_poly.pdbx_seq_one_letter_code
_entity_poly.pdbx_strand_id
1 'polypeptide(L)'
;MSERDPFTMPMFEEPKEGEALKPIGNGQFQDALGNIFNEKGELIKKALDPELKKQIGIIKSLYPDEPPSYQLELARIVLNRERAEKKIEEKLEKRKPKPH
;
A
#
# COMPACT_ATOMS: atom_id res chain seq x y z
N MET A 1 2.97 43.50 2.52
CA MET A 1 1.67 42.85 2.32
C MET A 1 1.92 41.56 1.58
N SER A 2 1.34 40.47 2.07
CA SER A 2 1.66 39.09 1.72
C SER A 2 0.85 38.65 0.51
N GLU A 3 1.50 38.24 -0.56
CA GLU A 3 0.89 37.40 -1.61
C GLU A 3 1.68 36.10 -1.63
N ARG A 4 1.19 35.09 -0.90
CA ARG A 4 1.60 33.70 -1.04
C ARG A 4 0.53 33.02 -1.86
N ASP A 5 0.89 32.63 -3.08
CA ASP A 5 0.05 31.86 -3.98
C ASP A 5 -0.42 30.55 -3.32
N PRO A 6 -1.73 30.22 -3.34
CA PRO A 6 -2.27 29.09 -2.61
C PRO A 6 -2.45 27.85 -3.51
N PHE A 7 -1.44 27.44 -4.28
CA PHE A 7 -1.50 26.16 -5.02
C PHE A 7 -0.12 25.52 -5.22
N THR A 8 0.51 25.09 -4.14
CA THR A 8 1.45 23.96 -4.21
C THR A 8 0.70 22.71 -3.79
N MET A 9 0.00 22.10 -4.75
CA MET A 9 -0.41 20.70 -4.61
C MET A 9 0.85 19.88 -4.35
N PRO A 10 0.86 18.95 -3.38
CA PRO A 10 1.96 18.00 -3.27
C PRO A 10 1.98 17.19 -4.56
N MET A 11 3.00 17.45 -5.39
CA MET A 11 3.39 16.57 -6.49
C MET A 11 3.40 15.15 -5.93
N PHE A 12 2.53 14.29 -6.46
CA PHE A 12 2.63 12.86 -6.25
C PHE A 12 4.05 12.48 -6.69
N GLU A 13 4.93 12.20 -5.73
CA GLU A 13 6.23 11.63 -6.04
C GLU A 13 5.95 10.25 -6.64
N GLU A 14 6.15 10.15 -7.95
CA GLU A 14 6.26 8.86 -8.62
C GLU A 14 7.30 8.01 -7.87
N PRO A 15 7.03 6.73 -7.58
CA PRO A 15 8.01 5.87 -6.94
C PRO A 15 9.21 5.75 -7.89
N LYS A 16 10.31 6.42 -7.54
CA LYS A 16 11.56 6.36 -8.29
C LYS A 16 12.06 4.92 -8.31
N GLU A 17 12.04 4.29 -9.49
CA GLU A 17 12.74 3.04 -9.74
C GLU A 17 14.21 3.23 -9.35
N GLY A 18 14.62 2.58 -8.25
CA GLY A 18 15.97 2.73 -7.67
C GLY A 18 16.02 3.01 -6.17
N GLU A 19 14.92 2.86 -5.42
CA GLU A 19 14.97 2.97 -3.96
C GLU A 19 15.98 1.97 -3.36
N ALA A 20 17.07 2.53 -2.83
CA ALA A 20 18.20 1.79 -2.30
C ALA A 20 17.75 0.80 -1.22
N LEU A 21 18.14 -0.46 -1.39
CA LEU A 21 18.00 -1.50 -0.38
C LEU A 21 18.69 -1.06 0.92
N LYS A 22 17.92 -0.86 1.98
CA LYS A 22 18.43 -0.51 3.31
C LYS A 22 18.91 -1.77 4.03
N PRO A 23 20.17 -1.86 4.46
CA PRO A 23 20.63 -2.99 5.26
C PRO A 23 19.95 -2.96 6.64
N ILE A 24 19.35 -4.08 7.04
CA ILE A 24 18.62 -4.26 8.31
C ILE A 24 19.37 -5.16 9.30
N GLY A 25 20.56 -5.65 8.93
CA GLY A 25 21.43 -6.50 9.76
C GLY A 25 21.37 -7.98 9.38
N ASN A 26 22.37 -8.77 9.81
CA ASN A 26 22.50 -10.21 9.52
C ASN A 26 22.41 -10.58 8.03
N GLY A 27 22.98 -9.75 7.16
CA GLY A 27 22.95 -10.00 5.71
C GLY A 27 21.57 -9.82 5.08
N GLN A 28 20.67 -9.07 5.73
CA GLN A 28 19.34 -8.78 5.21
C GLN A 28 19.24 -7.35 4.69
N PHE A 29 18.51 -7.20 3.60
CA PHE A 29 18.31 -5.96 2.86
C PHE A 29 16.82 -5.68 2.73
N GLN A 30 16.39 -4.46 3.04
CA GLN A 30 15.00 -4.05 2.96
C GLN A 30 14.79 -3.08 1.81
N ASP A 31 13.92 -3.38 0.85
CA ASP A 31 13.52 -2.36 -0.11
C ASP A 31 12.57 -1.33 0.52
N ALA A 32 12.28 -0.26 -0.21
CA ALA A 32 11.36 0.77 0.28
C ALA A 32 9.90 0.29 0.43
N LEU A 33 9.53 -0.79 -0.27
CA LEU A 33 8.25 -1.45 -0.06
C LEU A 33 8.22 -2.19 1.29
N GLY A 34 9.37 -2.51 1.87
CA GLY A 34 9.55 -3.22 3.12
C GLY A 34 9.83 -4.72 2.94
N ASN A 35 10.11 -5.16 1.71
CA ASN A 35 10.47 -6.53 1.36
C ASN A 35 11.88 -6.79 1.88
N ILE A 36 12.05 -7.93 2.54
CA ILE A 36 13.34 -8.35 3.07
C ILE A 36 13.95 -9.35 2.09
N PHE A 37 15.13 -9.01 1.60
CA PHE A 37 16.02 -9.81 0.78
C PHE A 37 17.22 -10.29 1.59
N ASN A 38 17.84 -11.39 1.20
CA ASN A 38 19.14 -11.81 1.73
C ASN A 38 20.30 -11.21 0.91
N GLU A 39 21.54 -11.48 1.32
CA GLU A 39 22.77 -11.06 0.62
C GLU A 39 22.88 -11.58 -0.82
N LYS A 40 22.13 -12.63 -1.15
CA LYS A 40 22.07 -13.21 -2.50
C LYS A 40 20.96 -12.58 -3.36
N GLY A 41 20.21 -11.62 -2.83
CA GLY A 41 19.06 -11.00 -3.51
C GLY A 41 17.79 -11.84 -3.50
N GLU A 42 17.75 -12.93 -2.72
CA GLU A 42 16.55 -13.77 -2.58
C GLU A 42 15.59 -13.15 -1.58
N LEU A 43 14.30 -13.13 -1.93
CA LEU A 43 13.24 -12.60 -1.10
C LEU A 43 12.97 -13.54 0.09
N ILE A 44 13.39 -13.13 1.29
CA ILE A 44 13.16 -13.85 2.55
C ILE A 44 11.75 -13.59 3.07
N LYS A 45 11.29 -12.33 2.97
CA LYS A 45 10.00 -11.91 3.50
C LYS A 45 9.40 -10.87 2.59
N LYS A 46 8.22 -11.16 2.03
CA LYS A 46 7.43 -10.13 1.37
C LYS A 46 7.06 -9.06 2.38
N ALA A 47 7.25 -7.80 1.98
CA ALA A 47 6.65 -6.69 2.65
C ALA A 47 5.17 -6.95 2.76
N LEU A 48 4.61 -6.49 3.87
CA LEU A 48 3.17 -6.40 3.98
C LEU A 48 2.67 -5.57 2.79
N ASP A 49 1.70 -6.11 2.06
CA ASP A 49 1.10 -5.50 0.86
C ASP A 49 0.89 -3.98 1.11
N PRO A 50 1.39 -3.08 0.24
CA PRO A 50 1.34 -1.64 0.50
C PRO A 50 -0.09 -1.14 0.71
N GLU A 51 -1.07 -1.77 0.04
CA GLU A 51 -2.49 -1.51 0.29
C GLU A 51 -2.89 -1.96 1.71
N LEU A 52 -2.41 -3.11 2.18
CA LEU A 52 -2.67 -3.60 3.54
C LEU A 52 -2.03 -2.68 4.59
N LYS A 53 -0.82 -2.18 4.35
CA LYS A 53 -0.15 -1.21 5.23
C LYS A 53 -0.95 0.09 5.33
N LYS A 54 -1.48 0.58 4.20
CA LYS A 54 -2.37 1.74 4.17
C LYS A 54 -3.64 1.48 4.99
N GLN A 55 -4.29 0.33 4.79
CA GLN A 55 -5.48 -0.05 5.54
C GLN A 55 -5.22 -0.16 7.06
N ILE A 56 -4.06 -0.70 7.46
CA ILE A 56 -3.66 -0.74 8.87
C ILE A 56 -3.47 0.68 9.42
N GLY A 57 -2.89 1.60 8.66
CA GLY A 57 -2.75 3.00 9.07
C GLY A 57 -4.11 3.66 9.33
N ILE A 58 -5.07 3.44 8.42
CA ILE A 58 -6.45 3.94 8.55
C ILE A 58 -7.12 3.33 9.78
N ILE A 59 -7.02 2.00 9.96
CA ILE A 59 -7.66 1.30 11.07
C ILE A 59 -7.05 1.67 12.41
N LYS A 60 -5.74 1.89 12.48
CA LYS A 60 -5.09 2.44 13.68
C LYS A 60 -5.60 3.82 14.03
N SER A 61 -5.90 4.65 13.02
CA SER A 61 -6.49 5.98 13.24
C SER A 61 -7.94 5.91 13.72
N LEU A 62 -8.70 4.89 13.29
CA LEU A 62 -10.11 4.73 13.65
C LEU A 62 -10.31 3.97 14.97
N TYR A 63 -9.42 3.02 15.26
CA TYR A 63 -9.49 2.10 16.38
C TYR A 63 -8.14 2.02 17.11
N PRO A 64 -7.68 3.11 17.72
CA PRO A 64 -6.36 3.17 18.36
C PRO A 64 -6.24 2.24 19.59
N ASP A 65 -7.35 2.01 20.29
CA ASP A 65 -7.38 1.23 21.54
C ASP A 65 -7.45 -0.30 21.31
N GLU A 66 -7.71 -0.72 20.07
CA GLU A 66 -7.80 -2.13 19.72
C GLU A 66 -6.42 -2.79 19.61
N PRO A 67 -6.31 -4.10 19.91
CA PRO A 67 -5.05 -4.79 19.83
C PRO A 67 -4.55 -4.85 18.37
N PRO A 68 -3.22 -4.82 18.14
CA PRO A 68 -2.65 -4.83 16.79
C PRO A 68 -3.09 -6.03 15.92
N SER A 69 -3.38 -7.18 16.55
CA SER A 69 -3.90 -8.37 15.87
C SER A 69 -5.28 -8.12 15.27
N TYR A 70 -6.18 -7.48 16.02
CA TYR A 70 -7.53 -7.15 15.55
C TYR A 70 -7.49 -6.07 14.46
N GLN A 71 -6.64 -5.05 14.62
CA GLN A 71 -6.43 -4.02 13.59
C GLN A 71 -5.93 -4.62 12.27
N LEU A 72 -5.01 -5.59 12.34
CA LEU A 72 -4.49 -6.30 11.17
C LEU A 72 -5.56 -7.14 10.48
N GLU A 73 -6.42 -7.80 11.25
CA GLU A 73 -7.52 -8.61 10.72
C GLU A 73 -8.56 -7.75 10.00
N LEU A 74 -8.98 -6.65 10.62
CA LEU A 74 -9.85 -5.66 9.98
C LEU A 74 -9.24 -5.14 8.67
N ALA A 75 -7.93 -4.85 8.66
CA ALA A 75 -7.26 -4.32 7.47
C ALA A 75 -7.25 -5.32 6.33
N ARG A 76 -7.10 -6.61 6.64
CA ARG A 76 -7.20 -7.70 5.65
C ARG A 76 -8.62 -7.83 5.11
N ILE A 77 -9.63 -7.74 5.96
CA ILE A 77 -11.04 -7.84 5.55
C ILE A 77 -11.40 -6.69 4.60
N VAL A 78 -11.07 -5.46 4.97
CA VAL A 78 -11.33 -4.27 4.15
C VAL A 78 -10.61 -4.39 2.80
N LEU A 79 -9.33 -4.76 2.80
CA LEU A 79 -8.57 -4.90 1.57
C LEU A 79 -9.15 -5.98 0.64
N ASN A 80 -9.53 -7.13 1.19
CA ASN A 80 -10.13 -8.21 0.41
C ASN A 80 -11.49 -7.81 -0.18
N ARG A 81 -12.26 -7.01 0.55
CA ARG A 81 -13.53 -6.46 0.07
C ARG A 81 -13.33 -5.50 -1.10
N GLU A 82 -12.43 -4.53 -0.98
CA GLU A 82 -12.11 -3.58 -2.07
C GLU A 82 -11.67 -4.32 -3.34
N ARG A 83 -10.84 -5.37 -3.18
CA ARG A 83 -10.40 -6.21 -4.30
C ARG A 83 -11.54 -6.99 -4.93
N ALA A 84 -12.51 -7.46 -4.14
CA ALA A 84 -13.69 -8.14 -4.65
C ALA A 84 -14.62 -7.18 -5.40
N GLU A 85 -14.85 -5.98 -4.87
CA GLU A 85 -15.67 -4.94 -5.50
C GLU A 85 -15.08 -4.50 -6.85
N LYS A 86 -13.77 -4.22 -6.92
CA LYS A 86 -13.09 -3.92 -8.20
C LYS A 86 -13.27 -5.03 -9.25
N LYS A 87 -13.18 -6.30 -8.85
CA LYS A 87 -13.38 -7.44 -9.77
C LYS A 87 -14.83 -7.53 -10.25
N ILE A 88 -15.80 -7.12 -9.44
CA ILE A 88 -17.22 -7.09 -9.81
C ILE A 88 -17.45 -5.96 -10.81
N GLU A 89 -16.93 -4.77 -10.55
CA GLU A 89 -17.01 -3.61 -11.45
C GLU A 89 -16.39 -3.92 -12.82
N GLU A 90 -15.19 -4.51 -12.85
CA GLU A 90 -14.52 -4.89 -14.10
C GLU A 90 -15.36 -5.90 -14.91
N LYS A 91 -16.03 -6.84 -14.24
CA LYS A 91 -16.94 -7.80 -14.89
C LYS A 91 -18.21 -7.14 -15.42
N LEU A 92 -18.73 -6.11 -14.73
CA LEU A 92 -19.91 -5.35 -15.16
C LEU A 92 -19.57 -4.45 -16.36
N GLU A 93 -18.39 -3.84 -16.38
CA GLU A 93 -17.94 -2.99 -17.48
C GLU A 93 -17.73 -3.79 -18.77
N LYS A 94 -17.15 -4.99 -18.68
CA LYS A 94 -17.02 -5.93 -19.83
C LYS A 94 -18.36 -6.46 -20.35
N ARG A 95 -19.45 -6.28 -19.61
CA ARG A 95 -20.82 -6.69 -20.00
C ARG A 95 -21.65 -5.54 -20.56
N LYS A 96 -21.14 -4.31 -20.61
CA LYS A 96 -21.85 -3.22 -21.29
C LYS A 96 -21.95 -3.54 -22.78
N PRO A 97 -23.16 -3.65 -23.36
CA PRO A 97 -23.31 -3.88 -24.79
C PRO A 97 -22.70 -2.71 -25.56
N LYS A 98 -21.96 -3.01 -26.63
CA LYS A 98 -21.52 -1.98 -27.58
C LYS A 98 -22.79 -1.24 -28.07
N PRO A 99 -22.79 0.11 -28.08
CA PRO A 99 -23.87 0.83 -28.75
C PRO A 99 -23.86 0.40 -30.24
N HIS A 100 -25.02 -0.04 -30.71
CA HIS A 100 -25.28 -0.36 -32.11
C HIS A 100 -25.38 0.91 -32.95
#